data_AF-A0A3M2E7M3-F1
#
_entry.id   AF-A0A3M2E7M3-F1
#
_cell.length_a   1.000
_cell.length_b   1.000
_cell.length_c   1.000
_cell.angle_alpha   90.00
_cell.angle_beta   90.00
_cell.angle_gamma   90.00
#
_symmetry.space_group_name_H-M   'P 1'
#
loop_
_entity.id
_entity.type
_entity.pdbx_description
1 polymer ?
#
loop_
_entity_poly.entity_id
_entity_poly.type
_entity_poly.pdbx_seq_one_letter_code
_entity_poly.pdbx_strand_id
1 'polypeptide(L)'
;MTADQTKDRQRGDHDFDFSDLRALMLDCTLKPSGQLSHTEELMKVSRAILEANGVRTELLRPVDHDIAPGVYPDMRAHGFARDDWPALCEKVMAADILILGTPIWLGEESSVCRRVIERLYGESGKLNDRDQSVFYGKVGGCIITGNEDGIKHCAMSILYAL
;
A
#
# COMPACT_ATOMS: atom_id res chain seq x y z
N MET A 1 0.39 -21.83 22.21
CA MET A 1 -0.84 -21.27 21.60
C MET A 1 -0.92 -21.84 20.20
N THR A 2 -2.04 -22.43 19.80
CA THR A 2 -2.20 -22.98 18.44
C THR A 2 -2.53 -21.87 17.43
N ALA A 3 -2.33 -22.11 16.14
CA ALA A 3 -2.64 -21.12 15.09
C ALA A 3 -4.13 -20.68 15.10
N ASP A 4 -5.05 -21.60 15.42
CA ASP A 4 -6.47 -21.29 15.59
C ASP A 4 -6.75 -20.35 16.77
N GLN A 5 -6.11 -20.57 17.92
CA GLN A 5 -6.25 -19.69 19.08
C GLN A 5 -5.75 -18.26 18.80
N THR A 6 -4.75 -18.11 17.92
CA THR A 6 -4.26 -16.80 17.50
C THR A 6 -5.22 -16.10 16.54
N LYS A 7 -5.83 -16.85 15.60
CA LYS A 7 -6.82 -16.30 14.66
C LYS A 7 -8.10 -15.86 15.36
N ASP A 8 -8.67 -16.68 16.25
CA ASP A 8 -9.89 -16.31 16.98
C ASP A 8 -9.68 -15.06 17.84
N ARG A 9 -8.48 -14.91 18.43
CA ARG A 9 -8.14 -13.69 19.18
C ARG A 9 -7.99 -12.46 18.28
N GLN A 10 -7.50 -12.62 17.05
CA GLN A 10 -7.32 -11.51 16.09
C GLN A 10 -8.63 -11.08 15.42
N ARG A 11 -9.58 -12.01 15.23
CA ARG A 11 -10.94 -11.70 14.77
C ARG A 11 -11.71 -10.88 15.81
N GLY A 12 -11.49 -11.17 17.10
CA GLY A 12 -12.27 -10.55 18.17
C GLY A 12 -13.70 -11.11 18.23
N ASP A 13 -14.53 -10.51 19.08
CA ASP A 13 -15.92 -10.91 19.30
C ASP A 13 -16.85 -9.98 18.52
N HIS A 14 -17.06 -10.27 17.23
CA HIS A 14 -18.01 -9.57 16.38
C HIS A 14 -18.58 -10.47 15.28
N ASP A 15 -19.77 -10.11 14.78
CA ASP A 15 -20.48 -10.84 13.73
C ASP A 15 -20.39 -10.16 12.34
N PHE A 16 -19.44 -9.23 12.14
CA PHE A 16 -19.22 -8.62 10.83
C PHE A 16 -18.57 -9.60 9.84
N ASP A 17 -19.05 -9.57 8.61
CA ASP A 17 -18.46 -10.27 7.47
C ASP A 17 -17.68 -9.27 6.60
N PHE A 18 -16.38 -9.54 6.41
CA PHE A 18 -15.49 -8.74 5.58
C PHE A 18 -14.89 -9.55 4.42
N SER A 19 -15.48 -10.70 4.08
CA SER A 19 -14.97 -11.63 3.06
C SER A 19 -15.06 -11.11 1.63
N ASP A 20 -15.81 -10.03 1.42
CA ASP A 20 -15.91 -9.27 0.18
C ASP A 20 -14.84 -8.19 0.03
N LEU A 21 -14.23 -7.73 1.14
CA LEU A 21 -13.21 -6.70 1.13
C LEU A 21 -11.85 -7.21 0.62
N ARG A 22 -11.11 -6.29 -0.02
CA ARG A 22 -9.76 -6.51 -0.55
C ARG A 22 -8.78 -5.48 -0.01
N ALA A 23 -7.66 -5.93 0.53
CA ALA A 23 -6.55 -5.09 0.95
C ALA A 23 -5.32 -5.32 0.08
N LEU A 24 -4.80 -4.24 -0.52
CA LEU A 24 -3.51 -4.22 -1.19
C LEU A 24 -2.47 -3.59 -0.26
N MET A 25 -1.39 -4.30 -0.04
CA MET A 25 -0.25 -3.87 0.77
C MET A 25 0.96 -3.67 -0.14
N LEU A 26 1.52 -2.47 -0.18
CA LEU A 26 2.71 -2.16 -0.96
C LEU A 26 3.90 -1.97 -0.03
N ASP A 27 4.83 -2.93 0.00
CA ASP A 27 6.10 -2.80 0.73
C ASP A 27 7.09 -1.98 -0.11
N CYS A 28 7.15 -0.68 0.16
CA CYS A 28 8.06 0.27 -0.46
C CYS A 28 9.48 0.20 0.11
N THR A 29 9.96 -0.99 0.48
CA THR A 29 11.38 -1.23 0.74
C THR A 29 12.24 -0.88 -0.46
N LEU A 30 13.53 -0.59 -0.22
CA LEU A 30 14.52 -0.40 -1.29
C LEU A 30 15.12 -1.73 -1.78
N LYS A 31 14.77 -2.84 -1.14
CA LYS A 31 15.39 -4.15 -1.37
C LYS A 31 14.52 -5.02 -2.29
N PRO A 32 15.08 -5.57 -3.38
CA PRO A 32 14.32 -6.42 -4.29
C PRO A 32 13.81 -7.68 -3.60
N SER A 33 12.79 -8.30 -4.18
CA SER A 33 12.26 -9.60 -3.73
C SER A 33 13.36 -10.64 -3.57
N GLY A 34 13.22 -11.49 -2.55
CA GLY A 34 14.25 -12.44 -2.11
C GLY A 34 15.17 -11.91 -1.00
N GLN A 35 15.17 -10.60 -0.74
CA GLN A 35 15.85 -10.02 0.42
C GLN A 35 14.89 -9.72 1.58
N LEU A 36 15.39 -9.83 2.82
CA LEU A 36 14.62 -9.51 4.02
C LEU A 36 14.27 -8.01 4.09
N SER A 37 12.97 -7.73 4.20
CA SER A 37 12.40 -6.41 4.47
C SER A 37 11.79 -6.42 5.87
N HIS A 38 12.34 -5.63 6.79
CA HIS A 38 11.76 -5.49 8.14
C HIS A 38 10.37 -4.84 8.08
N THR A 39 10.15 -3.97 7.09
CA THR A 39 8.85 -3.37 6.81
C THR A 39 7.83 -4.44 6.45
N GLU A 40 8.16 -5.35 5.53
CA GLU A 40 7.29 -6.48 5.18
C GLU A 40 6.97 -7.37 6.39
N GLU A 41 7.95 -7.66 7.25
CA GLU A 41 7.71 -8.46 8.46
C GLU A 41 6.71 -7.79 9.40
N LEU A 42 6.79 -6.46 9.57
CA LEU A 42 5.77 -5.74 10.34
C LEU A 42 4.42 -5.71 9.62
N MET A 43 4.40 -5.55 8.29
CA MET A 43 3.17 -5.60 7.50
C MET A 43 2.45 -6.94 7.62
N LYS A 44 3.19 -8.06 7.67
CA LYS A 44 2.63 -9.41 7.87
C LYS A 44 1.82 -9.52 9.16
N VAL A 45 2.13 -8.75 10.20
CA VAL A 45 1.35 -8.71 11.45
C VAL A 45 -0.05 -8.13 11.19
N SER A 46 -0.14 -6.96 10.55
CA SER A 46 -1.42 -6.35 10.18
C SER A 46 -2.18 -7.18 9.14
N ARG A 47 -1.46 -7.77 8.18
CA ARG A 47 -2.02 -8.68 7.18
C ARG A 47 -2.71 -9.88 7.83
N ALA A 48 -2.06 -10.51 8.81
CA ALA A 48 -2.63 -11.67 9.50
C ALA A 48 -3.95 -11.33 10.22
N ILE A 49 -4.06 -10.11 10.78
CA ILE A 49 -5.30 -9.63 11.41
C ILE A 49 -6.40 -9.45 10.36
N LEU A 50 -6.09 -8.81 9.22
CA LEU A 50 -7.03 -8.64 8.11
C LEU A 50 -7.54 -10.01 7.60
N GLU A 51 -6.61 -10.95 7.36
CA GLU A 51 -6.94 -12.31 6.92
C GLU A 51 -7.75 -13.10 7.96
N ALA A 52 -7.47 -12.94 9.26
CA ALA A 52 -8.25 -13.56 10.34
C ALA A 52 -9.69 -13.03 10.41
N ASN A 53 -9.92 -11.82 9.89
CA ASN A 53 -11.23 -11.19 9.74
C ASN A 53 -11.90 -11.46 8.38
N GLY A 54 -11.29 -12.29 7.53
CA GLY A 54 -11.85 -12.68 6.24
C GLY A 54 -11.48 -11.78 5.06
N VAL A 55 -10.79 -10.65 5.29
CA VAL A 55 -10.36 -9.74 4.21
C VAL A 55 -9.35 -10.45 3.30
N ARG A 56 -9.54 -10.33 1.99
CA ARG A 56 -8.57 -10.87 1.01
C ARG A 56 -7.39 -9.93 0.92
N THR A 57 -6.17 -10.44 1.05
CA THR A 57 -4.97 -9.59 1.03
C THR A 57 -4.01 -9.96 -0.09
N GLU A 58 -3.36 -8.95 -0.66
CA GLU A 58 -2.23 -9.09 -1.57
C GLU A 58 -1.08 -8.19 -1.08
N LEU A 59 0.15 -8.69 -1.12
CA LEU A 59 1.35 -7.93 -0.75
C LEU A 59 2.32 -7.93 -1.94
N LEU A 60 2.70 -6.73 -2.39
CA LEU A 60 3.65 -6.53 -3.49
C LEU A 60 4.77 -5.58 -3.07
N ARG A 61 5.92 -5.68 -3.73
CA ARG A 61 7.05 -4.76 -3.55
C ARG A 61 7.19 -3.87 -4.78
N PRO A 62 6.89 -2.56 -4.70
CA PRO A 62 7.01 -1.67 -5.85
C PRO A 62 8.43 -1.58 -6.43
N VAL A 63 9.48 -1.88 -5.65
CA VAL A 63 10.87 -1.91 -6.14
C VAL A 63 11.13 -3.00 -7.19
N ASP A 64 10.27 -4.02 -7.29
CA ASP A 64 10.36 -5.07 -8.31
C ASP A 64 9.69 -4.67 -9.64
N HIS A 65 9.08 -3.49 -9.70
CA HIS A 65 8.39 -2.96 -10.87
C HIS A 65 9.13 -1.74 -11.45
N ASP A 66 9.17 -1.62 -12.77
CA ASP A 66 9.72 -0.43 -13.44
C ASP A 66 8.69 0.70 -13.45
N ILE A 67 8.60 1.42 -12.32
CA ILE A 67 7.69 2.55 -12.15
C ILE A 67 8.42 3.82 -12.55
N ALA A 68 8.01 4.41 -13.68
CA ALA A 68 8.57 5.68 -14.14
C ALA A 68 8.19 6.82 -13.19
N PRO A 69 9.08 7.81 -12.93
CA PRO A 69 8.70 9.02 -12.19
C PRO A 69 7.71 9.86 -13.00
N GLY A 70 6.79 10.55 -12.31
CA GLY A 70 5.85 11.47 -12.93
C GLY A 70 4.44 11.38 -12.35
N VAL A 71 3.52 12.18 -12.89
CA VAL A 71 2.16 12.38 -12.34
C VAL A 71 1.07 12.24 -13.42
N TYR A 72 1.27 11.34 -14.39
CA TYR A 72 0.25 10.95 -15.36
C TYR A 72 -0.05 9.45 -15.28
N PRO A 73 -1.24 8.95 -15.66
CA PRO A 73 -1.59 7.53 -15.50
C PRO A 73 -0.67 6.53 -16.21
N ASP A 74 -0.01 6.93 -17.31
CA ASP A 74 0.94 6.10 -18.03
C ASP A 74 2.07 6.96 -18.59
N MET A 75 3.25 6.91 -17.99
CA MET A 75 4.37 7.74 -18.39
C MET A 75 4.99 7.31 -19.73
N ARG A 76 4.60 6.17 -20.31
CA ARG A 76 5.03 5.80 -21.67
C ARG A 76 4.54 6.78 -22.72
N ALA A 77 3.36 7.37 -22.51
CA ALA A 77 2.85 8.47 -23.32
C ALA A 77 3.60 9.80 -23.11
N HIS A 78 4.48 9.85 -22.10
CA HIS A 78 5.24 11.04 -21.68
C HIS A 78 6.76 10.82 -21.77
N GLY A 79 7.21 9.95 -22.67
CA GLY A 79 8.62 9.82 -23.05
C GLY A 79 9.42 8.76 -22.29
N PHE A 80 8.79 7.99 -21.40
CA PHE A 80 9.43 6.85 -20.75
C PHE A 80 9.29 5.59 -21.60
N ALA A 81 10.35 4.78 -21.69
CA ALA A 81 10.31 3.56 -22.51
C ALA A 81 9.46 2.45 -21.86
N ARG A 82 9.33 2.47 -20.52
CA ARG A 82 8.62 1.49 -19.71
C ARG A 82 7.94 2.21 -18.55
N ASP A 83 6.79 1.68 -18.16
CA ASP A 83 6.07 2.07 -16.95
C ASP A 83 5.12 0.92 -16.59
N ASP A 84 5.41 0.25 -15.49
CA ASP A 84 4.59 -0.84 -14.95
C ASP A 84 3.44 -0.30 -14.08
N TRP A 85 3.41 1.02 -13.83
CA TRP A 85 2.37 1.66 -13.03
C TRP A 85 0.94 1.33 -13.47
N PRO A 86 0.56 1.37 -14.77
CA PRO A 86 -0.82 1.10 -15.16
C PRO A 86 -1.34 -0.25 -14.65
N ALA A 87 -0.54 -1.32 -14.73
CA ALA A 87 -0.93 -2.64 -14.26
C ALA A 87 -0.97 -2.72 -12.72
N LEU A 88 -0.06 -2.04 -12.03
CA LEU A 88 -0.10 -1.94 -10.56
C LEU A 88 -1.30 -1.11 -10.08
N CYS A 89 -1.64 -0.05 -10.81
CA CYS A 89 -2.76 0.84 -10.53
C CYS A 89 -4.11 0.11 -10.65
N GLU A 90 -4.26 -0.82 -11.59
CA GLU A 90 -5.46 -1.67 -11.66
C GLU A 90 -5.70 -2.43 -10.35
N LYS A 91 -4.63 -2.94 -9.72
CA LYS A 91 -4.72 -3.60 -8.40
C LYS A 91 -5.07 -2.61 -7.29
N VAL A 92 -4.50 -1.40 -7.32
CA VAL A 92 -4.85 -0.33 -6.38
C VAL A 92 -6.34 0.02 -6.48
N MET A 93 -6.84 0.23 -7.69
CA MET A 93 -8.24 0.60 -7.92
C MET A 93 -9.22 -0.54 -7.57
N ALA A 94 -8.78 -1.79 -7.69
CA ALA A 94 -9.55 -2.97 -7.30
C ALA A 94 -9.55 -3.24 -5.78
N ALA A 95 -8.70 -2.58 -5.00
CA ALA A 95 -8.63 -2.75 -3.55
C ALA A 95 -9.54 -1.74 -2.82
N ASP A 96 -10.16 -2.18 -1.73
CA ASP A 96 -10.94 -1.32 -0.82
C ASP A 96 -10.04 -0.65 0.21
N ILE A 97 -8.94 -1.32 0.55
CA ILE A 97 -7.94 -0.87 1.52
C ILE A 97 -6.56 -0.84 0.84
N LEU A 98 -5.89 0.30 0.89
CA LEU A 98 -4.49 0.45 0.45
C LEU A 98 -3.60 0.74 1.67
N ILE A 99 -2.59 -0.09 1.90
CA ILE A 99 -1.60 0.11 2.96
C ILE A 99 -0.21 0.31 2.33
N LEU A 100 0.36 1.50 2.52
CA LEU A 100 1.74 1.79 2.12
C LEU A 100 2.70 1.45 3.27
N GLY A 101 3.54 0.44 3.05
CA GLY A 101 4.64 0.07 3.93
C GLY A 101 5.91 0.81 3.52
N THR A 102 6.61 1.48 4.42
CA THR A 102 7.91 2.09 4.08
C THR A 102 8.95 1.97 5.18
N PRO A 103 10.23 1.75 4.83
CA PRO A 103 11.33 2.07 5.73
C PRO A 103 11.49 3.60 5.83
N ILE A 104 12.08 4.07 6.94
CA ILE A 104 12.50 5.46 7.11
C ILE A 104 13.96 5.62 6.66
N TRP A 105 14.23 6.63 5.85
CA TRP A 105 15.58 7.08 5.51
C TRP A 105 15.68 8.59 5.65
N LEU A 106 16.62 9.06 6.49
CA LEU A 106 16.84 10.49 6.71
C LEU A 106 15.59 11.26 7.19
N GLY A 107 14.70 10.61 7.94
CA GLY A 107 13.44 11.20 8.44
C GLY A 107 12.27 11.17 7.45
N GLU A 108 12.48 10.64 6.25
CA GLU A 108 11.50 10.57 5.16
C GLU A 108 11.11 9.12 4.85
N GLU A 109 9.99 8.94 4.15
CA GLU A 109 9.68 7.67 3.50
C GLU A 109 10.72 7.34 2.41
N SER A 110 10.75 6.07 2.00
CA SER A 110 11.65 5.64 0.93
C SER A 110 11.34 6.36 -0.38
N SER A 111 12.36 6.50 -1.23
CA SER A 111 12.19 7.02 -2.60
C SER A 111 11.22 6.17 -3.44
N VAL A 112 11.08 4.88 -3.10
CA VAL A 112 10.09 3.98 -3.70
C VAL A 112 8.67 4.37 -3.27
N CYS A 113 8.46 4.65 -1.98
CA CYS A 113 7.18 5.09 -1.44
C CYS A 113 6.76 6.43 -2.04
N ARG A 114 7.69 7.41 -2.06
CA ARG A 114 7.46 8.71 -2.70
C ARG A 114 7.04 8.55 -4.16
N ARG A 115 7.69 7.64 -4.90
CA ARG A 115 7.32 7.38 -6.30
C ARG A 115 5.90 6.86 -6.40
N VAL A 116 5.51 5.85 -5.61
CA VAL A 116 4.14 5.34 -5.58
C VAL A 116 3.14 6.45 -5.30
N ILE A 117 3.41 7.34 -4.33
CA ILE A 117 2.56 8.49 -4.02
C ILE A 117 2.40 9.43 -5.21
N GLU A 118 3.49 9.79 -5.89
CA GLU A 118 3.45 10.62 -7.11
C GLU A 118 2.60 9.96 -8.21
N ARG A 119 2.70 8.63 -8.36
CA ARG A 119 1.90 7.91 -9.35
C ARG A 119 0.43 7.78 -8.96
N LEU A 120 0.10 7.61 -7.68
CA LEU A 120 -1.27 7.71 -7.17
C LEU A 120 -1.88 9.08 -7.51
N TYR A 121 -1.11 10.15 -7.29
CA TYR A 121 -1.53 11.50 -7.66
C TYR A 121 -1.78 11.65 -9.16
N GLY A 122 -1.10 10.89 -10.02
CA GLY A 122 -1.36 10.87 -11.46
C GLY A 122 -2.77 10.39 -11.85
N GLU A 123 -3.47 9.72 -10.94
CA GLU A 123 -4.86 9.29 -11.13
C GLU A 123 -5.89 10.29 -10.56
N SER A 124 -5.45 11.35 -9.87
CA SER A 124 -6.31 12.25 -9.08
C SER A 124 -7.36 13.01 -9.90
N GLY A 125 -7.14 13.18 -11.20
CA GLY A 125 -8.10 13.80 -12.12
C GLY A 125 -9.22 12.86 -12.58
N LYS A 126 -9.14 11.56 -12.30
CA LYS A 126 -10.17 10.59 -12.69
C LYS A 126 -11.35 10.65 -11.74
N LEU A 127 -12.55 10.56 -12.32
CA LEU A 127 -13.80 10.53 -11.56
C LEU A 127 -14.46 9.14 -11.65
N ASN A 128 -15.19 8.78 -10.61
CA ASN A 128 -16.10 7.63 -10.64
C ASN A 128 -17.42 7.98 -11.35
N ASP A 129 -18.35 7.02 -11.40
CA ASP A 129 -19.68 7.15 -12.00
C ASP A 129 -20.62 8.15 -11.29
N ARG A 130 -20.17 8.73 -10.16
CA ARG A 130 -20.87 9.72 -9.35
C ARG A 130 -20.19 11.08 -9.34
N ASP A 131 -19.28 11.33 -10.28
CA ASP A 131 -18.50 12.57 -10.38
C ASP A 131 -17.64 12.89 -9.13
N GLN A 132 -17.25 11.86 -8.38
CA GLN A 132 -16.32 11.98 -7.24
C GLN A 132 -14.93 11.51 -7.65
N SER A 133 -13.89 11.86 -6.87
CA SER A 133 -12.55 11.27 -7.03
C SER A 133 -12.63 9.75 -7.18
N VAL A 134 -11.83 9.16 -8.08
CA VAL A 134 -11.76 7.71 -8.28
C VAL A 134 -11.38 6.93 -7.01
N PHE A 135 -10.76 7.60 -6.03
CA PHE A 135 -10.40 7.01 -4.74
C PHE A 135 -11.52 7.05 -3.69
N TYR A 136 -12.65 7.72 -3.97
CA TYR A 136 -13.71 7.89 -3.00
C TYR A 136 -14.31 6.55 -2.55
N GLY A 137 -14.57 6.40 -1.25
CA GLY A 137 -15.08 5.17 -0.65
C GLY A 137 -14.01 4.11 -0.31
N LYS A 138 -12.73 4.40 -0.54
CA LYS A 138 -11.60 3.55 -0.15
C LYS A 138 -10.98 3.99 1.18
N VAL A 139 -10.17 3.11 1.78
CA VAL A 139 -9.42 3.38 3.01
C VAL A 139 -7.91 3.36 2.73
N GLY A 140 -7.20 4.40 3.17
CA GLY A 140 -5.74 4.49 3.15
C GLY A 140 -5.12 4.25 4.53
N GLY A 141 -3.97 3.58 4.56
CA GLY A 141 -3.19 3.37 5.78
C GLY A 141 -1.69 3.28 5.50
N CYS A 142 -0.88 3.36 6.56
CA CYS A 142 0.57 3.24 6.45
C CYS A 142 1.18 2.36 7.55
N ILE A 143 2.23 1.62 7.19
CA ILE A 143 3.07 0.86 8.13
C ILE A 143 4.51 1.33 7.95
N ILE A 144 5.14 1.79 9.02
CA ILE A 144 6.42 2.47 8.93
C ILE A 144 7.40 1.82 9.88
N THR A 145 8.59 1.51 9.38
CA THR A 145 9.70 0.97 10.17
C THR A 145 10.93 1.85 10.03
N GLY A 146 11.66 2.09 11.12
CA GLY A 146 12.93 2.79 11.08
C GLY A 146 13.77 2.42 12.30
N ASN A 147 15.07 2.71 12.26
CA ASN A 147 15.96 2.40 13.37
C ASN A 147 15.76 3.35 14.56
N GLU A 148 15.48 4.62 14.30
CA GLU A 148 15.48 5.68 15.33
C GLU A 148 14.22 6.56 15.27
N ASP A 149 14.15 7.51 14.34
CA ASP A 149 13.12 8.57 14.34
C ASP A 149 12.55 8.83 12.92
N GLY A 150 11.38 9.46 12.84
CA GLY A 150 10.73 9.91 11.61
C GLY A 150 9.30 9.39 11.40
N ILE A 151 8.81 8.48 12.26
CA ILE A 151 7.53 7.77 12.03
C ILE A 151 6.33 8.72 11.89
N LYS A 152 6.23 9.75 12.73
CA LYS A 152 5.12 10.71 12.68
C LYS A 152 5.20 11.61 11.45
N HIS A 153 6.42 11.97 11.04
CA HIS A 153 6.65 12.77 9.85
C HIS A 153 6.25 12.00 8.59
N CYS A 154 6.74 10.77 8.46
CA CYS A 154 6.35 9.86 7.37
C CYS A 154 4.84 9.60 7.35
N ALA A 155 4.23 9.33 8.52
CA ALA A 155 2.79 9.08 8.61
C ALA A 155 1.99 10.30 8.16
N MET A 156 2.39 11.51 8.57
CA MET A 156 1.74 12.75 8.14
C MET A 156 1.82 12.92 6.62
N SER A 157 3.00 12.75 6.02
CA SER A 157 3.20 12.84 4.57
C SER A 157 2.36 11.82 3.80
N ILE A 158 2.41 10.55 4.21
CA ILE A 158 1.71 9.45 3.54
C ILE A 158 0.19 9.58 3.68
N LEU A 159 -0.31 9.77 4.89
CA LEU A 159 -1.76 9.82 5.13
C LEU A 159 -2.41 11.10 4.58
N TYR A 160 -1.65 12.19 4.42
CA TYR A 160 -2.16 13.36 3.71
C TYR A 160 -2.25 13.13 2.20
N ALA A 161 -1.39 12.28 1.65
CA ALA A 161 -1.32 12.00 0.21
C ALA A 161 -2.30 10.91 -0.27
N LEU A 162 -2.88 10.13 0.64
CA LEU A 162 -3.90 9.11 0.39
C LEU A 162 -5.31 9.69 0.56
#